data_AF-A0A4Y2QLA4-F1
#
_entry.id   AF-A0A4Y2QLA4-F1
#
_cell.length_a   1.000
_cell.length_b   1.000
_cell.length_c   1.000
_cell.angle_alpha   90.00
_cell.angle_beta   90.00
_cell.angle_gamma   90.00
#
_symmetry.space_group_name_H-M   'P 1'
#
loop_
_entity.id
_entity.type
_entity.pdbx_description
1 polymer ?
#
loop_
_entity_poly.entity_id
_entity_poly.type
_entity_poly.pdbx_seq_one_letter_code
_entity_poly.pdbx_strand_id
1 'polypeptide(L)'
;MSAYAIATCPNYYRKTKGKGVIYHTFPVCPNRNKIWISKCKRQDHINVKYARICSDHFRPSDYMDDMKNRLLGLNQKKILKPDVVPSVNLPLQDNGEDISSRSERKRKRSILREAKIRLKCPSPKKACETPAMEPFTTPTTENI
;
A
#
# COMPACT_ATOMS: atom_id res chain seq x y z
N MET A 1 1.48 1.05 2.63
CA MET A 1 2.11 1.07 1.30
C MET A 1 1.30 2.03 0.45
N SER A 2 1.81 3.23 0.19
CA SER A 2 1.14 4.21 -0.68
C SER A 2 1.05 3.63 -2.09
N ALA A 3 -0.17 3.53 -2.61
CA ALA A 3 -0.44 3.05 -3.94
C ALA A 3 -0.35 4.23 -4.91
N TYR A 4 0.59 4.22 -5.85
CA TYR A 4 0.69 5.26 -6.88
C TYR A 4 -0.47 5.07 -7.84
N ALA A 5 -1.20 6.15 -8.10
CA ALA A 5 -2.48 6.02 -8.77
C ALA A 5 -2.34 5.80 -10.28
N ILE A 6 -1.37 6.45 -10.92
CA ILE A 6 -1.11 6.31 -12.36
C ILE A 6 -0.38 5.00 -12.65
N ALA A 7 -0.94 4.21 -13.56
CA ALA A 7 -0.54 2.83 -13.82
C ALA A 7 0.91 2.70 -14.32
N THR A 8 1.37 3.63 -15.15
CA THR A 8 2.72 3.64 -15.75
C THR A 8 3.74 4.44 -14.95
N CYS A 9 3.36 5.00 -13.78
CA CYS A 9 4.25 5.87 -13.03
C CYS A 9 5.45 5.09 -12.46
N PRO A 10 6.70 5.40 -12.86
CA PRO A 10 7.88 4.71 -12.36
C PRO A 10 8.32 5.23 -10.99
N ASN A 11 7.68 6.29 -10.50
CA ASN A 11 8.03 6.96 -9.26
C ASN A 11 7.31 6.33 -8.07
N TYR A 12 8.10 6.10 -7.02
CA TYR A 12 7.57 5.79 -5.71
C TYR A 12 8.38 6.49 -4.63
N TYR A 13 7.73 6.77 -3.49
CA TYR A 13 8.26 7.60 -2.41
C TYR A 13 9.68 7.24 -2.00
N ARG A 14 10.00 5.95 -1.87
CA ARG A 14 11.36 5.50 -1.50
C ARG A 14 12.40 5.74 -2.61
N LYS A 15 12.00 5.71 -3.90
CA LYS A 15 12.89 5.98 -5.05
C LYS A 15 13.13 7.46 -5.28
N THR A 16 12.17 8.31 -4.94
CA THR A 16 12.25 9.77 -5.16
C THR A 16 12.50 10.57 -3.89
N LYS A 17 12.83 9.90 -2.77
CA LYS A 17 13.20 10.57 -1.53
C LYS A 17 14.41 11.47 -1.79
N GLY A 18 14.31 12.75 -1.42
CA GLY A 18 15.38 13.74 -1.65
C GLY A 18 15.46 14.29 -3.09
N LYS A 19 14.61 13.83 -4.02
CA LYS A 19 14.64 14.29 -5.43
C LYS A 19 13.63 15.40 -5.75
N GLY A 20 13.03 16.02 -4.73
CA GLY A 20 12.06 17.11 -4.91
C GLY A 20 10.69 16.71 -5.49
N VAL A 21 10.43 15.41 -5.70
CA VAL A 21 9.12 14.92 -6.18
C VAL A 21 8.09 14.96 -5.05
N ILE A 22 6.97 15.62 -5.31
CA ILE A 22 5.86 15.78 -4.35
C ILE A 22 4.74 14.81 -4.71
N TYR A 23 4.01 14.35 -3.71
CA TYR A 23 2.90 13.41 -3.88
C TYR A 23 1.59 14.04 -3.42
N HIS A 24 0.71 14.34 -4.37
CA HIS A 24 -0.59 14.95 -4.15
C HIS A 24 -1.65 13.91 -3.81
N THR A 25 -2.50 14.25 -2.84
CA THR A 25 -3.67 13.45 -2.48
C THR A 25 -4.82 13.71 -3.46
N PHE A 26 -5.74 12.76 -3.56
CA PHE A 26 -6.93 12.95 -4.37
C PHE A 26 -7.81 14.09 -3.83
N PRO A 27 -8.51 14.84 -4.71
CA PRO A 27 -9.47 15.84 -4.30
C PRO A 27 -10.60 15.23 -3.46
N VAL A 28 -11.08 16.00 -2.48
CA VAL A 28 -12.26 15.65 -1.67
C VAL A 28 -13.54 15.71 -2.52
N CYS A 29 -13.61 16.65 -3.48
CA CYS A 29 -14.75 16.82 -4.36
C CYS A 29 -14.97 15.57 -5.24
N PRO A 30 -16.12 14.88 -5.15
CA PRO A 30 -16.37 13.63 -5.86
C PRO A 30 -16.21 13.72 -7.38
N ASN A 31 -16.66 14.81 -7.98
CA ASN A 31 -16.61 15.00 -9.44
C ASN A 31 -15.16 15.04 -9.95
N ARG A 32 -14.29 15.83 -9.31
CA ARG A 32 -12.87 15.88 -9.65
C ARG A 32 -12.14 14.58 -9.33
N ASN A 33 -12.53 13.94 -8.24
CA ASN A 33 -11.99 12.65 -7.86
C ASN A 33 -12.21 11.59 -8.95
N LYS A 34 -13.43 11.51 -9.50
CA LYS A 34 -13.75 10.62 -10.64
C LYS A 34 -12.86 10.90 -11.86
N ILE A 35 -12.63 12.18 -12.19
CA ILE A 35 -11.76 12.57 -13.31
C ILE A 35 -10.31 12.14 -13.05
N TRP A 36 -9.81 12.32 -11.83
CA TRP A 36 -8.46 11.86 -11.48
C TRP A 36 -8.34 10.34 -11.56
N ILE A 37 -9.35 9.59 -11.11
CA ILE A 37 -9.38 8.13 -11.24
C ILE A 37 -9.37 7.71 -12.71
N SER A 38 -10.17 8.34 -13.58
CA SER A 38 -10.19 8.00 -15.00
C SER A 38 -8.85 8.25 -15.68
N LYS A 39 -8.16 9.35 -15.31
CA LYS A 39 -6.82 9.69 -15.79
C LYS A 39 -5.73 8.71 -15.33
N CYS A 40 -5.94 8.04 -14.19
CA CYS A 40 -5.00 7.06 -13.68
C CYS A 40 -4.90 5.79 -14.53
N LYS A 41 -5.95 5.49 -15.33
CA LYS A 41 -6.08 4.30 -16.22
C LYS A 41 -5.65 3.01 -15.54
N ARG A 42 -6.02 2.86 -14.28
CA ARG A 42 -5.70 1.69 -13.49
C ARG A 42 -6.88 0.72 -13.52
N GLN A 43 -6.63 -0.54 -13.86
CA GLN A 43 -7.68 -1.54 -13.90
C GLN A 43 -8.12 -1.99 -12.50
N ASP A 44 -7.22 -1.93 -11.50
CA ASP A 44 -7.57 -2.23 -10.10
C ASP A 44 -8.22 -1.06 -9.38
N HIS A 45 -9.10 -1.38 -8.43
CA HIS A 45 -9.75 -0.41 -7.56
C HIS A 45 -8.72 0.47 -6.81
N ILE A 46 -8.77 1.78 -7.07
CA ILE A 46 -7.90 2.77 -6.43
C ILE A 46 -8.50 3.18 -5.09
N ASN A 47 -7.80 2.90 -4.00
CA ASN A 47 -8.15 3.46 -2.69
C ASN A 47 -7.70 4.93 -2.60
N VAL A 48 -8.58 5.83 -2.98
CA VAL A 48 -8.38 7.30 -3.03
C VAL A 48 -7.92 7.93 -1.72
N LYS A 49 -8.24 7.34 -0.57
CA LYS A 49 -7.78 7.83 0.75
C LYS A 49 -6.26 7.74 0.91
N TYR A 50 -5.65 6.71 0.33
CA TYR A 50 -4.21 6.45 0.47
C TYR A 50 -3.43 6.61 -0.83
N ALA A 51 -4.13 6.61 -1.97
CA ALA A 51 -3.55 6.80 -3.26
C ALA A 51 -3.05 8.23 -3.44
N ARG A 52 -1.94 8.37 -4.16
CA ARG A 52 -1.30 9.66 -4.42
C ARG A 52 -0.80 9.72 -5.86
N ILE A 53 -0.73 10.93 -6.41
CA ILE A 53 -0.21 11.25 -7.74
C ILE A 53 1.06 12.08 -7.58
N CYS A 54 2.15 11.73 -8.27
CA CYS A 54 3.38 12.52 -8.18
C CYS A 54 3.29 13.82 -8.98
N SER A 55 4.09 14.81 -8.58
CA SER A 55 4.18 16.14 -9.17
C SER A 55 4.45 16.14 -10.67
N ASP A 56 5.14 15.12 -11.18
CA ASP A 56 5.56 14.99 -12.57
C ASP A 56 4.38 14.81 -13.54
N HIS A 57 3.17 14.54 -13.02
CA HIS A 57 1.95 14.44 -13.81
C HIS A 57 1.15 15.75 -13.90
N PHE A 58 1.70 16.82 -13.31
CA PHE A 58 1.14 18.17 -13.32
C PHE A 58 2.15 19.15 -13.92
N ARG A 59 1.67 20.15 -14.64
CA ARG A 59 2.52 21.21 -15.16
C ARG A 59 2.86 22.21 -14.05
N PRO A 60 4.00 22.91 -14.12
CA PRO A 60 4.29 24.01 -13.20
C PRO A 60 3.18 25.08 -13.16
N SER A 61 2.52 25.34 -14.29
CA SER A 61 1.38 26.27 -14.42
C SER A 61 0.13 25.88 -13.62
N ASP A 62 0.04 24.61 -13.24
CA ASP A 62 -1.10 24.04 -12.55
C ASP A 62 -1.05 24.31 -11.03
N TYR A 63 0.11 24.77 -10.54
CA TYR A 63 0.29 25.15 -9.16
C TYR A 63 -0.20 26.58 -8.92
N MET A 64 -0.70 26.82 -7.71
CA MET A 64 -1.00 28.16 -7.24
C MET A 64 0.31 28.91 -7.00
N ASP A 65 0.36 30.20 -7.37
CA ASP A 65 1.47 31.06 -6.98
C ASP A 65 1.32 31.40 -5.49
N ASP A 66 2.22 30.87 -4.67
CA ASP A 66 2.29 31.14 -3.24
C ASP A 66 3.04 32.46 -3.00
N MET A 67 2.54 33.52 -3.63
CA MET A 67 3.17 34.86 -3.60
C MET A 67 3.35 35.34 -2.16
N LYS A 68 2.39 35.03 -1.28
CA LYS A 68 2.48 35.36 0.14
C LYS A 68 3.72 34.75 0.80
N ASN A 69 3.94 33.44 0.66
CA ASN A 69 5.13 32.82 1.24
C ASN A 69 6.42 33.30 0.55
N ARG A 70 6.37 33.59 -0.75
CA ARG A 70 7.50 34.17 -1.50
C ARG A 70 7.91 35.53 -0.92
N LEU A 71 6.94 36.42 -0.66
CA LEU A 71 7.19 37.75 -0.09
C LEU A 71 7.69 37.68 1.36
N LEU A 72 7.20 36.71 2.14
CA LEU A 72 7.59 36.53 3.54
C LEU A 72 8.89 35.72 3.73
N GLY A 73 9.57 35.32 2.64
CA GLY A 73 10.75 34.46 2.71
C GLY A 73 10.48 33.06 3.28
N LEU A 74 9.22 32.63 3.28
CA LEU A 74 8.78 31.33 3.79
C LEU A 74 8.84 30.27 2.69
N ASN A 75 8.89 29.01 3.11
CA ASN A 75 8.82 27.88 2.19
C ASN A 75 7.52 27.90 1.38
N GLN A 76 7.65 27.92 0.05
CA GLN A 76 6.51 27.89 -0.86
C GLN A 76 5.83 26.52 -0.79
N LYS A 77 4.52 26.52 -0.58
CA LYS A 77 3.71 25.30 -0.64
C LYS A 77 3.31 25.03 -2.08
N LYS A 78 3.69 23.87 -2.62
CA LYS A 78 3.24 23.45 -3.95
C LYS A 78 1.81 22.92 -3.86
N ILE A 79 0.84 23.82 -3.93
CA ILE A 79 -0.60 23.52 -3.91
C ILE A 79 -1.12 23.56 -5.35
N LEU A 80 -1.89 22.55 -5.75
CA LEU A 80 -2.55 22.53 -7.06
C LEU A 80 -3.75 23.48 -7.06
N LYS A 81 -3.97 24.17 -8.18
CA LYS A 81 -5.21 24.91 -8.41
C LYS A 81 -6.42 23.96 -8.31
N PRO A 82 -7.58 24.47 -7.88
CA PRO A 82 -8.75 23.62 -7.60
C PRO A 82 -9.17 22.76 -8.80
N ASP A 83 -9.13 23.28 -10.02
CA ASP A 83 -9.68 22.60 -11.21
C ASP A 83 -8.65 21.82 -12.03
N VAL A 84 -7.46 21.64 -11.47
CA VAL A 84 -6.40 20.91 -12.15
C VAL A 84 -6.64 19.42 -12.10
N VAL A 85 -6.36 18.79 -13.23
CA VAL A 85 -6.34 17.34 -13.39
C VAL A 85 -4.99 16.90 -13.93
N PRO A 86 -4.52 15.67 -13.59
CA PRO A 86 -3.30 15.13 -14.17
C PRO A 86 -3.41 15.13 -15.69
N SER A 87 -2.45 15.78 -16.35
CA SER A 87 -2.45 15.99 -17.80
C SER A 87 -1.16 15.54 -18.46
N VAL A 88 -0.08 15.41 -17.69
CA VAL A 88 1.28 15.14 -18.18
C VAL A 88 1.69 13.70 -17.87
N ASN A 89 2.48 13.09 -18.76
CA ASN A 89 3.06 11.75 -18.60
C ASN A 89 2.00 10.69 -18.24
N LEU A 90 0.82 10.79 -18.84
CA LEU A 90 -0.23 9.80 -18.69
C LEU A 90 0.07 8.57 -19.55
N PRO A 91 -0.44 7.38 -19.19
CA PRO A 91 -0.30 6.20 -20.05
C PRO A 91 -0.91 6.52 -21.42
N LEU A 92 -0.15 6.30 -22.49
CA LEU A 92 -0.70 6.33 -23.85
C LEU A 92 -1.83 5.29 -23.95
N GLN A 93 -2.86 5.58 -24.74
CA GLN A 93 -3.83 4.55 -25.13
C GLN A 93 -3.08 3.62 -26.08
N ASP A 94 -2.38 2.62 -25.57
CA ASP A 94 -1.96 1.51 -26.41
C ASP A 94 -2.53 0.21 -25.83
N ASN A 95 -3.05 -0.59 -26.74
CA ASN A 95 -3.89 -1.73 -26.43
C ASN A 95 -3.09 -2.79 -25.70
N GLY A 96 -3.49 -3.10 -24.46
CA GLY A 96 -3.35 -4.46 -23.93
C GLY A 96 -1.98 -4.91 -23.42
N GLU A 97 -1.17 -4.05 -22.80
CA GLU A 97 -0.06 -4.57 -21.98
C GLU A 97 -0.45 -4.69 -20.50
N ASP A 98 -0.54 -5.95 -20.09
CA ASP A 98 -0.94 -6.51 -18.81
C ASP A 98 -0.25 -5.86 -17.60
N ILE A 99 -1.01 -5.10 -16.80
CA ILE A 99 -0.59 -4.56 -15.49
C ILE A 99 -1.01 -5.52 -14.37
N SER A 100 -0.77 -6.81 -14.55
CA SER A 100 -0.78 -7.87 -13.52
C SER A 100 0.17 -7.62 -12.35
N SER A 101 1.16 -6.72 -12.52
CA SER A 101 2.29 -6.58 -11.61
C SER A 101 1.93 -6.22 -10.15
N ARG A 102 0.76 -5.67 -9.84
CA ARG A 102 0.37 -5.33 -8.46
C ARG A 102 -0.23 -6.51 -7.69
N SER A 103 -1.17 -7.24 -8.31
CA SER A 103 -1.79 -8.43 -7.71
C SER A 103 -0.71 -9.48 -7.46
N GLU A 104 0.21 -9.66 -8.41
CA GLU A 104 1.39 -10.51 -8.26
C GLU A 104 2.30 -10.06 -7.12
N ARG A 105 2.63 -8.77 -7.01
CA ARG A 105 3.44 -8.28 -5.88
C ARG A 105 2.76 -8.51 -4.54
N LYS A 106 1.42 -8.36 -4.47
CA LYS A 106 0.63 -8.64 -3.25
C LYS A 106 0.71 -10.14 -2.90
N ARG A 107 0.52 -11.02 -3.89
CA ARG A 107 0.62 -12.48 -3.75
C ARG A 107 2.03 -12.92 -3.35
N LYS A 108 3.07 -12.43 -4.02
CA LYS A 108 4.48 -12.69 -3.68
C LYS A 108 4.78 -12.28 -2.23
N ARG A 109 4.24 -11.14 -1.78
CA ARG A 109 4.42 -10.66 -0.40
C ARG A 109 3.67 -11.48 0.64
N SER A 110 2.47 -11.99 0.32
CA SER A 110 1.75 -12.89 1.23
C SER A 110 2.46 -14.23 1.36
N ILE A 111 2.91 -14.82 0.24
CA ILE A 111 3.69 -16.06 0.23
C ILE A 111 4.97 -15.89 1.07
N LEU A 112 5.72 -14.80 0.87
CA LEU A 112 6.97 -14.56 1.61
C LEU A 112 6.74 -14.33 3.11
N ARG A 113 5.59 -13.73 3.50
CA ARG A 113 5.20 -13.61 4.91
C ARG A 113 4.90 -14.97 5.52
N GLU A 114 4.13 -15.80 4.82
CA GLU A 114 3.76 -17.13 5.29
C GLU A 114 5.00 -18.03 5.45
N ALA A 115 5.89 -18.04 4.46
CA ALA A 115 7.16 -18.76 4.53
C ALA A 115 8.01 -18.30 5.73
N LYS A 116 8.05 -16.98 6.00
CA LYS A 116 8.81 -16.43 7.13
C LYS A 116 8.20 -16.78 8.49
N ILE A 117 6.88 -16.95 8.59
CA ILE A 117 6.20 -17.44 9.80
C ILE A 117 6.55 -18.92 10.02
N ARG A 118 6.45 -19.75 8.97
CA ARG A 118 6.78 -21.18 9.04
C ARG A 118 8.22 -21.43 9.48
N LEU A 119 9.18 -20.64 8.99
CA LEU A 119 10.60 -20.72 9.38
C LEU A 119 10.87 -20.16 10.80
N LYS A 120 9.95 -19.42 11.41
CA LYS A 120 10.13 -18.79 12.73
C LYS A 120 9.59 -19.65 13.88
N CYS A 121 8.87 -20.73 13.60
CA CYS A 121 8.42 -21.66 14.64
C CYS A 121 9.63 -22.45 15.20
N PRO A 122 9.92 -22.38 16.51
CA PRO A 122 10.79 -23.35 17.17
C PRO A 122 10.11 -24.72 17.09
N SER A 123 10.84 -25.74 16.65
CA SER A 123 10.35 -27.12 16.58
C SER A 123 9.62 -27.54 17.87
N PRO A 124 8.57 -28.37 17.81
CA PRO A 124 7.96 -28.91 19.03
C PRO A 124 9.02 -29.71 19.77
N LYS A 125 9.32 -29.31 21.02
CA LYS A 125 10.09 -30.17 21.92
C LYS A 125 9.24 -31.43 22.16
N LYS A 126 9.88 -32.58 22.00
CA LYS A 126 9.32 -33.94 22.11
C LYS A 126 8.35 -34.06 23.29
N ALA A 127 7.21 -34.71 23.06
CA ALA A 127 6.25 -35.06 24.11
C ALA A 127 6.97 -35.84 25.23
N CYS A 128 6.78 -35.40 26.47
CA CYS A 128 7.30 -36.10 27.65
C CYS A 128 6.34 -37.24 27.98
N GLU A 129 6.89 -38.43 28.10
CA GLU A 129 6.21 -39.68 28.43
C GLU A 129 5.57 -39.59 29.83
N THR A 130 4.30 -40.01 29.95
CA THR A 130 3.62 -40.23 31.22
C THR A 130 4.15 -41.50 31.89
N PRO A 131 4.63 -41.47 33.14
CA PRO A 131 4.92 -42.70 33.87
C PRO A 131 3.59 -43.31 34.35
N ALA A 132 3.44 -44.62 34.11
CA ALA A 132 2.36 -45.45 34.61
C ALA A 132 2.35 -45.46 36.15
N MET A 133 1.18 -45.27 36.76
CA MET A 133 0.95 -45.63 38.16
C MET A 133 0.19 -46.96 38.19
N GLU A 134 0.81 -47.94 38.85
CA GLU A 134 0.34 -49.31 39.12
C GLU A 134 -0.77 -49.34 40.21
N PRO A 135 -1.52 -50.46 40.35
CA PRO A 135 -2.94 -50.45 40.71
C PRO A 135 -3.24 -50.46 42.21
N PHE A 136 -4.41 -49.91 42.54
CA PHE A 136 -5.03 -49.98 43.86
C PHE A 136 -5.51 -51.41 44.17
N THR A 137 -4.98 -52.01 45.23
CA THR A 137 -5.54 -53.23 45.84
C THR A 137 -6.79 -52.88 46.67
N THR A 138 -7.94 -53.44 46.30
CA THR A 138 -9.15 -53.49 47.13
C THR A 138 -9.12 -54.72 48.04
N PRO A 139 -9.50 -54.63 49.32
CA PRO A 139 -9.98 -55.80 50.06
C PRO A 139 -11.51 -55.89 49.99
N THR A 140 -11.97 -57.00 49.43
CA THR A 140 -13.36 -57.46 49.38
C THR A 140 -13.81 -57.93 50.76
N THR A 141 -15.03 -57.53 51.14
CA THR A 141 -15.82 -58.01 52.27
C THR A 141 -16.21 -59.48 52.12
N GLU A 142 -16.02 -60.30 53.15
CA GLU A 142 -16.83 -61.50 53.37
C GLU A 142 -17.19 -61.66 54.86
N ASN A 143 -18.31 -62.34 55.05
CA ASN A 143 -19.28 -62.31 56.13
C ASN A 143 -19.38 -63.73 56.71
N ILE A 144 -19.39 -63.90 58.04
CA ILE A 144 -20.07 -65.00 58.76
C ILE A 144 -20.58 -64.44 60.08
#